data_AF-A0A836TMV4-F1
#
_entry.id   AF-A0A836TMV4-F1
#
_cell.length_a   1.000
_cell.length_b   1.000
_cell.length_c   1.000
_cell.angle_alpha   90.00
_cell.angle_beta   90.00
_cell.angle_gamma   90.00
#
_symmetry.space_group_name_H-M   'P 1'
#
loop_
_entity.id
_entity.type
_entity.pdbx_description
1 polymer ?
#
loop_
_entity_poly.entity_id
_entity_poly.type
_entity_poly.pdbx_seq_one_letter_code
_entity_poly.pdbx_strand_id
1 'polypeptide(L)' 'MNADFMPEEIYMAKRDIILDELEEKKKNNKKGAMTLAKFKLISDLLWTDQNGLEQDEIWSNKTN' A
#
# COMPACT_ATOMS: atom_id res chain seq x y z
N MET A 1 11.17 -16.84 12.07
CA MET A 1 9.92 -16.45 11.38
C MET A 1 8.85 -17.40 11.87
N ASN A 2 7.69 -16.87 12.27
CA ASN A 2 6.61 -17.71 12.80
C ASN A 2 5.86 -18.33 11.61
N ALA A 3 5.77 -19.66 11.56
CA ALA A 3 5.17 -20.36 10.43
C ALA A 3 3.64 -20.12 10.33
N ASP A 4 3.02 -19.73 11.45
CA ASP A 4 1.57 -19.51 11.56
C ASP A 4 1.16 -18.05 11.34
N PHE A 5 2.06 -17.19 10.86
CA PHE A 5 1.71 -15.80 10.58
C PHE A 5 0.72 -15.74 9.40
N MET A 6 -0.49 -15.28 9.67
CA MET A 6 -1.50 -14.99 8.66
C MET A 6 -1.58 -13.47 8.45
N PRO A 7 -1.58 -12.98 7.19
CA PRO A 7 -1.76 -11.57 6.92
C PRO A 7 -3.19 -11.15 7.29
N GLU A 8 -3.32 -10.03 7.99
CA GLU A 8 -4.62 -9.41 8.34
C GLU A 8 -5.09 -8.45 7.23
N GLU A 9 -4.15 -7.74 6.61
CA GLU A 9 -4.42 -6.69 5.62
C GLU A 9 -3.35 -6.71 4.50
N ILE A 10 -3.76 -6.41 3.27
CA ILE A 10 -2.86 -6.23 2.13
C ILE A 10 -3.11 -4.86 1.50
N TYR A 11 -2.02 -4.09 1.36
CA TYR A 11 -2.02 -2.77 0.74
C TYR A 11 -1.22 -2.77 -0.57
N MET A 12 -1.69 -2.02 -1.57
CA MET A 12 -0.98 -1.77 -2.82
C MET A 12 -0.64 -0.28 -2.94
N ALA A 13 0.60 0.04 -3.29
CA ALA A 13 0.97 1.38 -3.76
C ALA A 13 1.69 1.28 -5.09
N LYS A 14 1.49 2.28 -5.95
CA LYS A 14 2.26 2.40 -7.19
C LYS A 14 3.73 2.73 -6.89
N ARG A 15 4.62 2.20 -7.72
CA ARG A 15 6.07 2.32 -7.52
C ARG A 15 6.54 3.77 -7.55
N ASP A 16 6.04 4.56 -8.49
CA ASP A 16 6.32 5.99 -8.63
C ASP A 16 5.99 6.76 -7.35
N ILE A 17 4.79 6.55 -6.80
CA ILE A 17 4.36 7.17 -5.54
C ILE A 17 5.31 6.83 -4.38
N ILE A 18 5.76 5.57 -4.29
CA ILE A 18 6.73 5.15 -3.26
C ILE A 18 8.07 5.88 -3.45
N LEU A 19 8.56 5.98 -4.68
CA LEU A 19 9.83 6.63 -4.97
C LEU A 19 9.79 8.13 -4.68
N ASP A 20 8.70 8.81 -5.04
CA ASP A 20 8.52 10.22 -4.80
C ASP A 20 8.55 10.54 -3.30
N GLU A 21 7.84 9.76 -2.49
CA GLU A 21 7.83 9.94 -1.03
C GLU A 21 9.22 9.67 -0.41
N LEU A 22 9.96 8.68 -0.92
CA LEU A 22 11.32 8.40 -0.45
C LEU A 22 12.30 9.54 -0.80
N GLU A 23 12.17 10.15 -1.97
CA GLU A 23 12.96 11.33 -2.37
C GLU A 23 12.62 12.57 -1.54
N GLU A 24 11.34 12.82 -1.25
CA GLU A 24 10.93 13.91 -0.34
C GLU A 24 11.53 13.73 1.05
N LYS A 25 11.57 12.49 1.54
CA LYS A 25 12.16 12.21 2.86
C LYS A 25 13.67 12.39 2.89
N LYS A 26 14.42 12.11 1.83
CA LYS A 26 15.88 12.37 1.80
C LYS A 26 16.21 13.83 2.09
N LYS A 27 15.32 14.77 1.74
CA LYS A 27 15.46 16.20 2.08
C LYS A 27 15.27 16.48 3.57
N ASN A 28 14.44 15.69 4.23
CA ASN A 28 14.06 15.81 5.63
C ASN A 28 14.73 14.68 6.43
N ASN A 29 15.97 14.90 6.89
CA ASN A 29 16.95 14.00 7.55
C ASN A 29 16.47 13.16 8.77
N LYS A 30 15.25 12.61 8.72
CA LYS A 30 14.56 11.83 9.75
C LYS A 30 14.80 10.34 9.48
N LYS A 31 15.14 9.59 10.53
CA LYS A 31 15.57 8.19 10.47
C LYS A 31 14.59 7.26 9.71
N GLY A 32 15.14 6.29 8.99
CA GLY A 32 14.44 5.21 8.26
C GLY A 32 13.95 5.61 6.86
N ALA A 33 13.54 4.65 6.04
CA ALA A 33 13.02 4.91 4.69
C ALA A 33 11.58 5.49 4.72
N MET A 34 10.66 4.86 5.44
CA MET A 34 9.26 5.30 5.58
C MET A 34 8.66 4.65 6.85
N THR A 35 7.65 5.25 7.46
CA THR A 35 6.86 4.59 8.52
C THR A 35 5.71 3.79 7.93
N LEU A 36 5.22 2.77 8.62
CA LEU A 36 4.06 1.99 8.17
C LEU A 36 2.81 2.88 7.99
N ALA A 37 2.56 3.80 8.93
CA ALA A 37 1.44 4.74 8.83
C ALA A 37 1.53 5.62 7.57
N LYS A 38 2.73 6.05 7.20
CA LYS A 38 2.93 6.84 5.99
C LYS A 38 2.76 6.00 4.73
N PHE A 39 3.22 4.75 4.73
CA PHE A 39 2.94 3.82 3.64
C PHE A 39 1.44 3.57 3.46
N LYS A 40 0.71 3.30 4.54
CA LYS A 40 -0.76 3.14 4.53
C LYS A 40 -1.50 4.37 4.01
N LEU A 41 -0.96 5.58 4.20
CA LEU A 41 -1.55 6.81 3.69
C LEU A 41 -1.41 6.97 2.16
N ILE A 42 -0.37 6.39 1.57
CA ILE A 42 -0.06 6.50 0.13
C ILE A 42 -0.39 5.21 -0.65
N SER A 43 -1.07 4.26 -0.01
CA SER A 43 -1.44 2.97 -0.60
C SER A 43 -2.95 2.76 -0.45
N ASP A 44 -3.47 1.90 -1.32
CA ASP A 44 -4.86 1.46 -1.30
C ASP A 44 -4.96 0.14 -0.55
N LEU A 45 -5.96 0.00 0.32
CA LEU A 45 -6.28 -1.27 0.97
C LEU A 45 -6.94 -2.18 -0.06
N LEU A 46 -6.29 -3.30 -0.38
CA LEU A 46 -6.75 -4.22 -1.42
C LEU A 46 -7.47 -5.44 -0.85
N TRP A 47 -7.12 -5.85 0.37
CA TRP A 47 -7.67 -7.06 0.97
C TRP A 47 -7.61 -7.03 2.50
N THR A 48 -8.64 -7.59 3.14
CA THR A 48 -8.69 -7.86 4.58
C THR A 48 -9.15 -9.29 4.85
N ASP A 49 -8.78 -9.86 5.99
CA ASP A 49 -9.25 -11.19 6.42
C ASP A 49 -10.77 -11.24 6.63
N GLN A 50 -11.39 -10.12 6.98
CA GLN A 50 -12.83 -9.99 7.23
C GLN A 50 -13.65 -9.88 5.94
N ASN A 51 -13.22 -9.03 4.99
CA ASN A 51 -14.02 -8.69 3.80
C ASN A 51 -13.52 -9.36 2.52
N GLY A 52 -12.34 -9.97 2.55
CA GLY A 52 -11.69 -10.47 1.35
C GLY A 52 -11.13 -9.33 0.51
N LEU A 53 -11.24 -9.44 -0.83
CA LEU A 53 -10.79 -8.38 -1.73
C LEU A 53 -11.68 -7.15 -1.57
N GLU A 54 -11.08 -6.03 -1.18
CA GLU A 54 -11.75 -4.72 -1.15
C GLU A 54 -11.97 -4.29 -2.61
N GLN A 55 -13.25 -4.21 -3.03
CA GLN A 55 -13.64 -3.85 -4.39
C GLN A 55 -13.76 -2.33 -4.52
N ASP A 56 -12.71 -1.66 -5.00
CA ASP A 56 -12.78 -0.20 -5.25
C ASP A 56 -12.74 0.20 -6.73
N GLU A 57 -12.63 -0.74 -7.67
CA GLU A 57 -12.77 -0.43 -9.10
C GLU A 57 -13.81 -1.32 -9.78
N ILE A 58 -14.90 -0.66 -10.22
CA ILE A 58 -15.78 -1.17 -11.27
C ILE A 58 -14.90 -1.45 -12.48
N TRP A 59 -14.62 -2.72 -12.78
CA TRP A 59 -13.99 -3.14 -14.03
C TRP A 59 -14.87 -2.73 -15.21
N SER A 60 -14.64 -1.54 -15.77
CA SER A 60 -15.34 -1.04 -16.96
C SER A 60 -14.65 -1.56 -18.21
N ASN A 61 -15.02 -2.77 -18.66
CA ASN A 61 -14.78 -3.20 -20.02
C ASN A 61 -15.62 -2.35 -20.98
N LYS A 62 -15.15 -1.16 -21.36
CA LYS A 62 -15.66 -0.48 -22.56
C LYS A 62 -15.11 -1.22 -23.78
N THR A 63 -15.85 -2.24 -24.22
CA THR A 63 -15.80 -2.73 -25.59
C THR A 63 -16.22 -1.58 -26.51
N ASN A 64 -15.30 -1.16 -27.39
CA ASN A 64 -15.59 -0.37 -28.58
C ASN A 64 -15.82 -1.32 -29.75
#